data_AF-A0A933WEM1-F1
#
_entry.id   AF-A0A933WEM1-F1
#
_cell.length_a   1.000
_cell.length_b   1.000
_cell.length_c   1.000
_cell.angle_alpha   90.00
_cell.angle_beta   90.00
_cell.angle_gamma   90.00
#
_symmetry.space_group_name_H-M   'P 1'
#
loop_
_entity.id
_entity.type
_entity.pdbx_description
1 polymer ?
#
loop_
_entity_poly.entity_id
_entity_poly.type
_entity_poly.pdbx_seq_one_letter_code
_entity_poly.pdbx_strand_id
1 'polypeptide(L)'
;MDYILGLDIGAASIGWTLIEGKESNGRFIPSKIKKTGVRIFDAGVEGVFESGKTKSRAKERRMARLMRRGVFRDAQRRKRVFTAWKKFAANTPSVPCTSGNMVF
;
A
#
# COMPACT_ATOMS: atom_id res chain seq x y z
N MET A 1 -37.11 11.67 -19.28
CA MET A 1 -36.63 10.36 -19.77
C MET A 1 -35.58 9.94 -18.78
N ASP A 2 -35.88 8.85 -18.10
CA ASP A 2 -35.14 8.44 -16.92
C ASP A 2 -34.25 7.27 -17.31
N TYR A 3 -33.17 7.08 -16.55
CA TYR A 3 -32.18 6.05 -16.85
C TYR A 3 -31.87 5.22 -15.62
N ILE A 4 -31.75 3.91 -15.84
CA ILE A 4 -31.16 2.99 -14.88
C ILE A 4 -29.83 2.49 -15.45
N LEU A 5 -28.79 2.55 -14.63
CA LEU A 5 -27.49 1.94 -14.91
C LEU A 5 -27.40 0.60 -14.17
N GLY A 6 -27.43 -0.49 -14.93
CA GLY A 6 -27.07 -1.82 -14.42
C GLY A 6 -25.57 -2.04 -14.48
N LEU A 7 -24.99 -2.60 -13.42
CA LEU A 7 -23.57 -2.94 -13.32
C LEU A 7 -23.42 -4.40 -12.91
N ASP A 8 -22.58 -5.13 -13.64
CA ASP A 8 -22.12 -6.49 -13.32
C ASP A 8 -20.61 -6.45 -13.08
N ILE A 9 -20.17 -6.72 -11.85
CA ILE A 9 -18.79 -6.50 -11.42
C ILE A 9 -18.12 -7.85 -11.16
N GLY A 10 -17.28 -8.26 -12.11
CA GLY A 10 -16.43 -9.45 -12.03
C GLY A 10 -14.99 -9.13 -11.61
N ALA A 11 -14.17 -10.17 -11.44
CA ALA A 11 -12.78 -10.05 -10.99
C ALA A 11 -11.85 -9.29 -11.97
N ALA A 12 -12.17 -9.33 -13.28
CA ALA A 12 -11.40 -8.71 -14.36
C ALA A 12 -12.29 -7.98 -15.39
N SER A 13 -13.57 -7.76 -15.07
CA SER A 13 -14.53 -7.18 -15.99
C SER A 13 -15.61 -6.41 -15.26
N ILE A 14 -16.10 -5.34 -15.89
CA ILE A 14 -17.31 -4.61 -15.49
C ILE A 14 -18.25 -4.59 -16.69
N GLY A 15 -19.30 -5.40 -16.66
CA GLY A 15 -20.43 -5.29 -17.57
C GLY A 15 -21.30 -4.10 -17.15
N TRP A 16 -21.79 -3.33 -18.12
CA TRP A 16 -22.68 -2.20 -17.83
C TRP A 16 -23.77 -2.06 -18.90
N THR A 17 -24.96 -1.67 -18.45
CA THR A 17 -26.11 -1.45 -19.34
C THR A 17 -26.87 -0.21 -18.88
N LEU A 18 -27.13 0.69 -19.81
CA LEU A 18 -27.94 1.88 -19.61
C LEU A 18 -29.32 1.65 -20.23
N ILE A 19 -30.33 1.57 -19.38
CA ILE A 19 -31.73 1.35 -19.77
C ILE A 19 -32.44 2.70 -19.72
N GLU A 20 -33.08 3.07 -20.82
CA GLU A 20 -33.97 4.24 -20.89
C GLU A 20 -35.40 3.80 -20.55
N GLY A 21 -36.11 4.64 -19.82
CA GLY A 21 -37.48 4.40 -19.42
C GLY A 21 -38.16 5.65 -18.91
N LYS A 22 -39.31 5.44 -18.27
CA LYS A 22 -40.04 6.49 -17.57
C LYS A 22 -40.48 5.98 -16.22
N GLU A 23 -40.47 6.86 -15.24
CA GLU A 23 -41.16 6.60 -13.98
C GLU A 23 -42.68 6.74 -14.16
N SER A 24 -43.42 5.75 -13.68
CA SER A 24 -44.88 5.75 -13.63
C SER A 24 -45.34 5.01 -12.39
N ASN A 25 -46.20 5.65 -11.58
CA ASN A 25 -46.69 5.11 -10.32
C ASN A 25 -45.57 4.62 -9.37
N GLY A 26 -44.47 5.37 -9.29
CA GLY A 26 -43.31 5.04 -8.45
C GLY A 26 -42.52 3.80 -8.91
N ARG A 27 -42.76 3.30 -10.13
CA ARG A 27 -41.97 2.23 -10.75
C ARG A 27 -41.34 2.71 -12.04
N PHE A 28 -40.11 2.27 -12.26
CA PHE A 28 -39.44 2.45 -13.53
C PHE A 28 -39.97 1.46 -14.56
N ILE A 29 -40.51 1.97 -15.67
CA ILE A 29 -40.94 1.17 -16.81
C ILE A 29 -39.86 1.27 -17.89
N PRO A 30 -39.10 0.20 -18.16
CA PRO A 30 -38.05 0.21 -19.17
C PRO A 30 -38.67 0.27 -20.58
N SER A 31 -38.11 1.08 -21.46
CA SER A 31 -38.56 1.21 -22.85
C SER A 31 -37.54 0.67 -23.85
N LYS A 32 -36.25 0.93 -23.64
CA LYS A 32 -35.18 0.41 -24.51
C LYS A 32 -33.84 0.33 -23.79
N ILE A 33 -32.96 -0.52 -24.31
CA ILE A 33 -31.54 -0.48 -24.00
C ILE A 33 -30.94 0.68 -24.79
N LYS A 34 -30.50 1.73 -24.09
CA LYS A 34 -29.85 2.88 -24.73
C LYS A 34 -28.41 2.58 -25.09
N LYS A 35 -27.69 1.89 -24.21
CA LYS A 35 -26.30 1.51 -24.42
C LYS A 35 -25.93 0.33 -23.54
N THR A 36 -24.99 -0.48 -23.98
CA THR A 36 -24.40 -1.53 -23.18
C THR A 36 -22.94 -1.67 -23.56
N GLY A 37 -22.15 -2.30 -22.69
CA GLY A 37 -20.78 -2.63 -22.96
C GLY A 37 -20.16 -3.42 -21.82
N VAL A 38 -18.95 -3.89 -22.06
CA VAL A 38 -18.13 -4.55 -21.05
C VAL A 38 -16.78 -3.88 -21.03
N ARG A 39 -16.34 -3.47 -19.84
CA ARG A 39 -14.97 -3.02 -19.61
C ARG A 39 -14.16 -4.18 -19.10
N ILE A 40 -13.26 -4.70 -19.93
CA ILE A 40 -12.25 -5.68 -19.52
C ILE A 40 -11.03 -4.92 -19.00
N PHE A 41 -10.42 -5.41 -17.93
CA PHE A 41 -9.19 -4.86 -17.37
C PHE A 41 -8.31 -5.98 -16.83
N ASP A 42 -7.00 -5.74 -16.82
CA ASP A 42 -6.08 -6.68 -16.17
C ASP A 42 -6.40 -6.73 -14.68
N ALA A 43 -6.70 -7.92 -14.17
CA ALA A 43 -6.87 -8.13 -12.75
C ALA A 43 -5.63 -7.56 -12.02
N GLY A 44 -5.82 -6.82 -10.92
CA GLY A 44 -4.75 -6.14 -10.17
C GLY A 44 -3.74 -7.07 -9.47
N VAL A 45 -3.62 -8.30 -9.95
CA VAL A 45 -2.79 -9.39 -9.50
C VAL A 45 -1.93 -9.85 -10.68
N GLU A 46 -0.61 -9.80 -10.49
CA GLU A 46 0.32 -10.45 -11.41
C GLU A 46 0.42 -11.93 -11.01
N GLY A 47 0.08 -12.83 -11.95
CA GLY A 47 0.18 -14.28 -11.78
C GLY A 47 -1.04 -15.06 -12.29
N VAL A 48 -0.82 -16.31 -12.68
CA VAL A 48 -1.86 -17.26 -13.12
C VAL A 48 -2.84 -17.48 -11.97
N PHE A 49 -4.11 -17.08 -12.18
CA PHE A 49 -5.18 -17.16 -11.18
C PHE A 49 -5.36 -18.59 -10.63
N GLU A 50 -5.09 -19.61 -11.46
CA GLU A 50 -5.17 -21.04 -11.09
C GLU A 50 -4.12 -21.49 -10.06
N SER A 51 -3.01 -20.77 -9.90
CA SER A 51 -1.89 -21.22 -9.07
C SER A 51 -1.95 -20.75 -7.60
N GLY A 52 -2.98 -19.98 -7.21
CA GLY A 52 -3.16 -19.48 -5.84
C GLY A 52 -2.07 -18.50 -5.34
N LYS A 53 -1.09 -18.16 -6.18
CA LYS A 53 0.04 -17.25 -5.87
C LYS A 53 -0.19 -15.88 -6.48
N THR A 54 -1.35 -15.28 -6.22
CA THR A 54 -1.64 -13.92 -6.66
C THR A 54 -0.84 -12.91 -5.83
N LYS A 55 0.28 -12.44 -6.37
CA LYS A 55 1.00 -11.31 -5.76
C LYS A 55 0.29 -10.04 -6.22
N SER A 56 -0.28 -9.30 -5.26
CA SER A 56 -0.77 -7.94 -5.52
C SER A 56 0.36 -7.09 -6.10
N ARG A 57 0.10 -6.32 -7.16
CA ARG A 57 1.07 -5.38 -7.75
C ARG A 57 1.59 -4.36 -6.73
N ALA A 58 0.80 -4.07 -5.69
CA ALA A 58 1.20 -3.19 -4.60
C ALA A 58 2.20 -3.81 -3.61
N LYS A 59 2.44 -5.13 -3.66
CA LYS A 59 3.31 -5.86 -2.72
C LYS A 59 4.76 -5.41 -2.85
N GLU A 60 5.29 -5.31 -4.06
CA GLU A 60 6.66 -4.85 -4.29
C GLU A 60 6.85 -3.41 -3.83
N ARG A 61 5.88 -2.54 -4.15
CA ARG A 61 5.88 -1.15 -3.70
C ARG A 61 5.87 -1.04 -2.17
N ARG A 62 5.09 -1.90 -1.49
CA ARG A 62 5.06 -2.01 -0.04
C ARG A 62 6.41 -2.45 0.51
N MET A 63 7.01 -3.49 -0.05
CA MET A 63 8.32 -4.01 0.37
C MET A 63 9.42 -2.94 0.22
N ALA A 64 9.49 -2.29 -0.93
CA ALA A 64 10.44 -1.21 -1.18
C ALA A 64 10.27 -0.04 -0.21
N ARG A 65 9.02 0.34 0.11
CA ARG A 65 8.73 1.37 1.12
C ARG A 65 9.17 0.96 2.52
N LEU A 66 8.97 -0.31 2.89
CA LEU A 66 9.39 -0.82 4.21
C LEU A 66 10.91 -0.84 4.34
N MET A 67 11.64 -1.28 3.31
CA MET A 67 13.11 -1.28 3.30
C MET A 67 13.67 0.14 3.47
N ARG A 68 13.19 1.11 2.67
CA ARG A 68 13.61 2.52 2.81
C ARG A 68 13.37 3.08 4.20
N ARG A 69 12.20 2.79 4.78
CA ARG A 69 11.87 3.21 6.15
C ARG A 69 12.74 2.53 7.20
N GLY A 70 13.10 1.26 6.98
CA GLY A 70 14.01 0.51 7.85
C GLY A 70 15.39 1.16 7.90
N VAL A 71 16.01 1.37 6.73
CA VAL A 71 17.32 2.01 6.59
C VAL A 71 17.34 3.41 7.20
N PHE A 72 16.32 4.23 6.92
CA PHE A 72 16.23 5.57 7.48
C PHE A 72 16.18 5.56 9.02
N ARG A 73 15.36 4.68 9.61
CA ARG A 73 15.24 4.58 11.07
C ARG A 73 16.53 4.08 11.71
N ASP A 74 17.20 3.12 11.10
CA ASP A 74 18.47 2.59 11.59
C ASP A 74 19.56 3.66 11.62
N ALA A 75 19.71 4.41 10.52
CA ALA A 75 20.64 5.55 10.46
C ALA A 75 20.33 6.61 11.53
N GLN A 76 19.05 6.93 11.73
CA GLN A 76 18.61 7.87 12.78
C GLN A 76 18.93 7.37 14.19
N ARG A 77 18.71 6.06 14.48
CA ARG A 77 19.05 5.48 15.79
C ARG A 77 20.54 5.55 16.06
N ARG A 78 21.38 5.12 15.11
CA ARG A 78 22.85 5.20 15.25
C ARG A 78 23.33 6.63 15.52
N LYS A 79 22.80 7.61 14.78
CA LYS A 79 23.13 9.03 14.98
C LYS A 79 22.73 9.50 16.38
N ARG A 80 21.54 9.13 16.86
CA ARG A 80 21.07 9.50 18.20
C ARG A 80 21.92 8.88 19.31
N VAL A 81 22.24 7.59 19.20
CA VAL A 81 23.11 6.88 20.15
C VAL A 81 24.49 7.51 20.18
N PHE A 82 25.08 7.78 19.01
CA PHE A 82 26.40 8.41 18.92
C PHE A 82 26.42 9.82 19.52
N THR A 83 25.39 10.64 19.24
CA THR A 83 25.27 11.97 19.84
C THR A 83 25.09 11.90 21.35
N ALA A 84 24.28 10.96 21.86
CA ALA A 84 24.10 10.75 23.29
C ALA A 84 25.41 10.32 23.96
N TRP A 85 26.13 9.37 23.36
CA TRP A 85 27.43 8.91 23.84
C TRP A 85 28.46 10.05 23.87
N LYS A 86 28.58 10.86 22.81
CA LYS A 86 29.49 12.02 22.81
C LYS A 86 29.21 12.99 23.95
N LYS A 87 27.93 13.27 24.22
CA LYS A 87 27.54 14.15 25.34
C LYS A 87 27.96 13.57 26.68
N PHE A 88 27.77 12.26 26.87
CA PHE A 88 28.21 11.56 28.07
C PHE A 88 29.74 11.59 28.22
N ALA A 89 30.47 11.27 27.14
CA ALA A 89 31.93 11.27 27.11
C ALA A 89 32.53 12.68 27.34
N ALA A 90 31.90 13.74 26.81
CA ALA A 90 32.35 15.12 27.03
C ALA A 90 32.13 15.60 28.47
N ASN A 91 31.15 15.05 29.17
CA ASN A 91 30.79 15.42 30.54
C ASN A 91 31.41 14.50 31.60
N THR A 92 32.21 13.51 31.20
CA THR A 92 32.93 12.65 32.13
C THR A 92 34.36 13.21 32.29
N PRO A 93 34.79 13.55 33.52
CA PRO A 93 36.17 13.96 33.73
C PRO A 93 37.08 12.80 33.34
N SER A 94 38.16 13.10 32.62
CA SER A 94 39.18 12.11 32.27
C SER A 94 39.66 11.46 33.55
N VAL A 95 39.34 10.18 33.75
CA VAL A 95 39.94 9.39 34.83
C VAL A 95 41.44 9.39 34.52
N PRO A 96 42.32 9.92 35.39
CA PRO A 96 43.74 9.83 35.13
C PRO A 96 44.10 8.35 35.05
N CYS A 97 44.75 7.95 33.97
CA CYS A 97 45.33 6.62 33.83
C CYS A 97 46.39 6.47 34.92
N THR A 98 46.03 5.89 36.06
CA THR A 98 47.01 5.49 37.06
C THR A 98 47.73 4.27 36.51
N SER A 99 48.99 4.47 36.12
CA SER A 99 49.96 3.43 35.84
C SER A 99 50.16 2.57 37.09
N GLY A 100 49.33 1.53 37.24
CA GLY A 100 49.48 0.49 38.27
C GLY A 100 50.03 -0.77 37.63
N ASN A 101 51.24 -1.16 38.03
CA ASN A 101 51.97 -2.34 37.58
C ASN A 101 51.09 -3.58 37.42
N MET A 102 51.06 -4.14 36.21
CA MET A 102 50.74 -5.55 35.98
C MET A 102 51.88 -6.38 36.53
N VAL A 103 51.67 -7.00 37.69
CA VAL A 103 52.46 -8.14 38.13
C VAL A 103 51.87 -9.36 37.40
N PHE A 104 52.71 -10.00 36.59
CA PHE A 104 52.42 -11.28 35.92
C PHE A 104 52.37 -12.43 36.91
#